data_AF-A0A7W1GV15-F1
#
_entry.id   AF-A0A7W1GV15-F1
#
_cell.length_a   1.000
_cell.length_b   1.000
_cell.length_c   1.000
_cell.angle_alpha   90.00
_cell.angle_beta   90.00
_cell.angle_gamma   90.00
#
_symmetry.space_group_name_H-M   'P 1'
#
loop_
_entity.id
_entity.type
_entity.pdbx_description
1 polymer ?
#
loop_
_entity_poly.entity_id
_entity_poly.type
_entity_poly.pdbx_seq_one_letter_code
_entity_poly.pdbx_strand_id
1 'polypeptide(L)'
;MPFVKAKAGPSIAGDSDKKFTVQYFDEQRNMTIRSGGTRAWRCNNPGALLKSSYSISKDRRAIGTAGFGAYEYAVYPDYPTGHEALVVMLRGSRYRNLTLLEASLRYVGEDPGHGPKISKMSNLDPNRKINTLSNEEFERYWKAIEKNERWDIGQEDFIEKWIISGVHKKRGVIFEYLVQKPKEDIWMKKEAATSLANEGRLHAIIVHLKNGGTYLRPEYGTKPFEVIT
;
A
#
# COMPACT_ATOMS: atom_id res chain seq x y z
N MET A 1 9.61 7.97 9.55
CA MET A 1 9.12 9.06 8.69
C MET A 1 7.73 8.68 8.21
N PRO A 2 6.75 9.59 8.16
CA PRO A 2 5.40 9.25 7.70
C PRO A 2 5.45 8.90 6.21
N PHE A 3 4.78 7.80 5.82
CA PHE A 3 4.57 7.50 4.42
C PHE A 3 3.50 8.42 3.84
N VAL A 4 3.75 8.99 2.67
CA VAL A 4 2.83 9.95 2.02
C VAL A 4 2.11 9.37 0.81
N LYS A 5 2.62 8.27 0.25
CA LYS A 5 2.02 7.56 -0.88
C LYS A 5 2.30 6.07 -0.76
N ALA A 6 1.38 5.25 -1.22
CA ALA A 6 1.60 3.82 -1.37
C ALA A 6 0.99 3.27 -2.68
N LYS A 7 1.47 2.12 -3.13
CA LYS A 7 0.86 1.36 -4.23
C LYS A 7 1.16 -0.14 -4.08
N ALA A 8 0.43 -0.96 -4.82
CA ALA A 8 0.77 -2.38 -5.01
C ALA A 8 2.21 -2.49 -5.55
N GLY A 9 3.04 -3.27 -4.86
CA GLY A 9 4.38 -3.63 -5.34
C GLY A 9 4.36 -4.89 -6.20
N PRO A 10 5.51 -5.24 -6.79
CA PRO A 10 5.64 -6.46 -7.59
C PRO A 10 5.42 -7.70 -6.72
N SER A 11 5.00 -8.81 -7.35
CA SER A 11 5.04 -10.12 -6.72
C SER A 11 6.50 -10.48 -6.41
N ILE A 12 6.78 -11.01 -5.22
CA ILE A 12 8.10 -11.57 -4.91
C ILE A 12 8.15 -13.01 -5.40
N ALA A 13 9.25 -13.39 -6.04
CA ALA A 13 9.48 -14.77 -6.45
C ALA A 13 9.41 -15.72 -5.23
N GLY A 14 8.49 -16.70 -5.29
CA GLY A 14 8.29 -17.68 -4.22
C GLY A 14 7.14 -17.38 -3.25
N ASP A 15 6.57 -16.17 -3.27
CA ASP A 15 5.28 -15.90 -2.63
C ASP A 15 4.14 -16.37 -3.55
N SER A 16 3.08 -16.94 -2.97
CA SER A 16 1.90 -17.32 -3.75
C SER A 16 1.28 -16.09 -4.41
N ASP A 17 0.69 -16.23 -5.60
CA ASP A 17 -0.01 -15.13 -6.32
C ASP A 17 -1.10 -14.41 -5.48
N LYS A 18 -1.54 -15.03 -4.38
CA LYS A 18 -2.48 -14.47 -3.40
C LYS A 18 -1.85 -13.45 -2.43
N LYS A 19 -0.52 -13.30 -2.43
CA LYS A 19 0.24 -12.39 -1.57
C LYS A 19 0.83 -11.28 -2.43
N PHE A 20 0.35 -10.06 -2.19
CA PHE A 20 0.88 -8.84 -2.80
C PHE A 20 1.86 -8.16 -1.85
N THR A 21 2.80 -7.39 -2.39
CA THR A 21 3.62 -6.45 -1.60
C THR A 21 3.04 -5.05 -1.64
N VAL A 22 3.48 -4.19 -0.72
CA VAL A 22 3.11 -2.77 -0.70
C VAL A 22 4.38 -1.93 -0.76
N GLN A 23 4.44 -1.03 -1.75
CA GLN A 23 5.49 -0.02 -1.85
C GLN A 23 4.99 1.26 -1.21
N TYR A 24 5.66 1.68 -0.14
CA TYR A 24 5.45 2.97 0.51
C TYR A 24 6.49 3.97 0.06
N PHE A 25 6.12 5.24 -0.01
CA PHE A 25 7.00 6.35 -0.33
C PHE A 25 6.93 7.41 0.76
N ASP A 26 8.09 7.87 1.23
CA ASP A 26 8.20 9.02 2.14
C ASP A 26 8.25 10.36 1.36
N GLU A 27 8.38 11.48 2.08
CA GLU A 27 8.47 12.83 1.49
C GLU A 27 9.72 13.03 0.65
N GLN A 28 10.82 12.37 1.01
CA GLN A 28 12.06 12.31 0.25
C GLN A 28 11.95 11.33 -0.94
N ARG A 29 10.79 10.69 -1.07
CA ARG A 29 10.41 9.71 -2.07
C ARG A 29 11.21 8.39 -1.97
N ASN A 30 11.94 8.14 -0.88
CA ASN A 30 12.50 6.82 -0.61
C ASN A 30 11.38 5.80 -0.54
N MET A 31 11.69 4.57 -0.90
CA MET A 31 10.73 3.49 -0.97
C MET A 31 10.96 2.49 0.15
N THR A 32 9.89 2.09 0.83
CA THR A 32 9.90 0.90 1.70
C THR A 32 8.97 -0.13 1.09
N ILE A 33 9.47 -1.34 0.85
CA ILE A 33 8.65 -2.47 0.38
C ILE A 33 8.29 -3.34 1.58
N ARG A 34 6.99 -3.52 1.82
CA ARG A 34 6.47 -4.50 2.78
C ARG A 34 6.09 -5.79 2.08
N SER A 35 6.69 -6.90 2.50
CA SER A 35 6.44 -8.25 1.99
C SER A 35 6.28 -9.26 3.12
N GLY A 36 5.79 -10.48 2.82
CA GLY A 36 5.44 -11.44 3.86
C GLY A 36 4.38 -10.91 4.83
N GLY A 37 4.32 -11.44 6.05
CA GLY A 37 3.39 -10.99 7.09
C GLY A 37 1.90 -11.03 6.68
N THR A 38 1.08 -10.30 7.43
CA THR A 38 -0.37 -10.15 7.16
C THR A 38 -0.66 -8.99 6.21
N ARG A 39 -1.79 -9.06 5.51
CA ARG A 39 -2.27 -7.94 4.67
C ARG A 39 -2.56 -6.69 5.50
N ALA A 40 -3.06 -6.88 6.73
CA ALA A 40 -3.33 -5.79 7.65
C ALA A 40 -2.05 -5.00 7.97
N TRP A 41 -0.96 -5.72 8.32
CA TRP A 41 0.35 -5.12 8.52
C TRP A 41 0.92 -4.47 7.24
N ARG A 42 0.87 -5.19 6.11
CA ARG A 42 1.41 -4.67 4.84
C ARG A 42 0.71 -3.40 4.39
N CYS A 43 -0.58 -3.24 4.65
CA CYS A 43 -1.38 -2.08 4.25
C CYS A 43 -1.53 -0.99 5.33
N ASN A 44 -0.91 -1.14 6.51
CA ASN A 44 -1.21 -0.31 7.67
C ASN A 44 -2.72 -0.23 8.00
N ASN A 45 -3.43 -1.34 7.76
CA ASN A 45 -4.89 -1.39 7.74
C ASN A 45 -5.33 -2.50 8.70
N PRO A 46 -5.43 -2.24 10.02
CA PRO A 46 -5.68 -3.28 11.01
C PRO A 46 -7.06 -3.94 10.89
N GLY A 47 -8.02 -3.28 10.23
CA GLY A 47 -9.28 -3.91 9.83
C GLY A 47 -9.21 -4.71 8.53
N ALA A 48 -8.16 -4.60 7.73
CA ALA A 48 -8.15 -5.08 6.35
C ALA A 48 -9.35 -4.53 5.53
N LEU A 49 -9.65 -3.23 5.69
CA LEU A 49 -10.69 -2.55 4.93
C LEU A 49 -10.41 -2.63 3.42
N LEU A 50 -11.34 -3.22 2.68
CA LEU A 50 -11.32 -3.24 1.22
C LEU A 50 -11.39 -1.82 0.65
N LYS A 51 -10.85 -1.65 -0.55
CA LYS A 51 -11.00 -0.42 -1.34
C LYS A 51 -12.48 -0.17 -1.61
N SER A 52 -12.94 1.01 -1.23
CA SER A 52 -14.28 1.51 -1.46
C SER A 52 -14.25 3.03 -1.48
N SER A 53 -15.32 3.69 -1.95
CA SER A 53 -15.44 5.15 -1.86
C SER A 53 -15.28 5.68 -0.43
N TYR A 54 -15.64 4.89 0.58
CA TYR A 54 -15.42 5.22 1.99
C TYR A 54 -13.93 5.16 2.36
N SER A 55 -13.28 4.00 2.16
CA SER A 55 -11.94 3.75 2.68
C SER A 55 -10.85 4.56 1.98
N ILE A 56 -11.08 4.98 0.73
CA ILE A 56 -10.16 5.87 -0.02
C ILE A 56 -10.59 7.34 -0.02
N SER A 57 -11.64 7.70 0.73
CA SER A 57 -12.05 9.10 0.84
C SER A 57 -10.95 9.95 1.48
N LYS A 58 -10.93 11.25 1.14
CA LYS A 58 -9.95 12.20 1.68
C LYS A 58 -9.96 12.22 3.20
N ASP A 59 -11.14 12.11 3.81
CA ASP A 59 -11.31 12.12 5.27
C ASP A 59 -10.70 10.89 5.95
N ARG A 60 -10.54 9.77 5.24
CA ARG A 60 -9.94 8.54 5.77
C ARG A 60 -8.43 8.45 5.54
N ARG A 61 -7.86 9.39 4.77
CA ARG A 61 -6.41 9.59 4.65
C ARG A 61 -5.65 8.33 4.16
N ALA A 62 -6.29 7.49 3.35
CA ALA A 62 -5.58 6.44 2.64
C ALA A 62 -4.59 7.07 1.66
N ILE A 63 -3.38 6.51 1.60
CA ILE A 63 -2.28 7.00 0.75
C ILE A 63 -2.09 6.13 -0.51
N GLY A 64 -2.89 5.08 -0.65
CA GLY A 64 -2.83 4.16 -1.78
C GLY A 64 -3.78 2.98 -1.65
N THR A 65 -3.65 2.06 -2.60
CA THR A 65 -4.32 0.76 -2.58
C THR A 65 -3.36 -0.34 -2.97
N ALA A 66 -3.62 -1.57 -2.51
CA ALA A 66 -2.83 -2.74 -2.84
C ALA A 66 -3.67 -4.03 -2.82
N GLY A 67 -3.23 -5.04 -3.58
CA GLY A 67 -4.04 -6.23 -3.87
C GLY A 67 -4.68 -6.15 -5.26
N PHE A 68 -5.60 -7.08 -5.55
CA PHE A 68 -6.14 -7.26 -6.90
C PHE A 68 -7.63 -7.62 -6.87
N GLY A 69 -8.38 -7.08 -7.84
CA GLY A 69 -9.81 -7.39 -8.03
C GLY A 69 -10.66 -7.08 -6.80
N ALA A 70 -11.51 -8.04 -6.40
CA ALA A 70 -12.35 -7.92 -5.21
C ALA A 70 -11.58 -7.89 -3.88
N TYR A 71 -10.27 -8.18 -3.91
CA TYR A 71 -9.37 -8.18 -2.75
C TYR A 71 -8.34 -7.05 -2.82
N GLU A 72 -8.72 -5.91 -3.40
CA GLU A 72 -7.95 -4.68 -3.31
C GLU A 72 -8.28 -3.96 -1.99
N TYR A 73 -7.26 -3.56 -1.24
CA TYR A 73 -7.35 -2.97 0.10
C TYR A 73 -6.92 -1.51 0.09
N ALA A 74 -7.49 -0.70 0.97
CA ALA A 74 -6.96 0.61 1.27
C ALA A 74 -5.62 0.49 2.02
N VAL A 75 -4.67 1.36 1.69
CA VAL A 75 -3.37 1.47 2.36
C VAL A 75 -3.26 2.80 3.08
N TYR A 76 -2.90 2.77 4.36
CA TYR A 76 -2.81 3.95 5.23
C TYR A 76 -1.34 4.32 5.54
N PRO A 77 -1.06 5.56 5.96
CA PRO A 77 0.30 6.00 6.28
C PRO A 77 0.88 5.27 7.48
N ASP A 78 0.02 4.85 8.42
CA ASP A 78 0.40 4.23 9.68
C ASP A 78 -0.78 3.45 10.29
N TYR A 79 -0.48 2.64 11.31
CA TYR A 79 -1.49 1.89 12.05
C TYR A 79 -2.61 2.79 12.63
N PRO A 80 -2.30 3.89 13.35
CA PRO A 80 -3.35 4.73 13.95
C PRO A 80 -4.36 5.26 12.94
N THR A 81 -3.90 5.65 11.75
CA THR A 81 -4.78 6.15 10.68
C THR A 81 -5.71 5.05 10.15
N GLY A 82 -5.18 3.84 9.92
CA GLY A 82 -6.02 2.71 9.51
C GLY A 82 -7.01 2.25 10.58
N HIS A 83 -6.59 2.27 11.84
CA HIS A 83 -7.44 1.99 13.01
C HIS A 83 -8.61 2.98 13.11
N GLU A 84 -8.33 4.28 12.98
CA GLU A 84 -9.36 5.32 12.97
C GLU A 84 -10.38 5.08 11.85
N ALA A 85 -9.92 4.69 10.66
CA ALA A 85 -10.80 4.38 9.54
C ALA A 85 -11.75 3.21 9.83
N LEU A 86 -11.30 2.17 10.53
CA LEU A 86 -12.15 1.07 11.00
C LEU A 86 -13.19 1.57 12.02
N VAL A 87 -12.75 2.26 13.06
CA VAL A 87 -13.62 2.74 14.15
C VAL A 87 -14.71 3.67 13.64
N VAL A 88 -14.36 4.62 12.78
CA VAL A 88 -15.33 5.56 12.17
C VAL A 88 -16.32 4.81 11.28
N MET A 89 -15.89 3.76 10.59
CA MET A 89 -16.76 2.99 9.71
C MET A 89 -17.85 2.29 10.52
N LEU A 90 -17.46 1.64 11.61
CA LEU A 90 -18.36 0.90 12.50
C LEU A 90 -19.38 1.83 13.18
N ARG A 91 -18.98 3.07 13.52
CA ARG A 91 -19.88 4.11 14.05
C ARG A 91 -20.72 4.81 12.98
N GLY A 92 -20.36 4.66 11.71
CA GLY A 92 -21.03 5.27 10.57
C GLY A 92 -22.45 4.74 10.35
N SER A 93 -23.26 5.50 9.61
CA SER A 93 -24.67 5.18 9.34
C SER A 93 -24.90 3.80 8.71
N ARG A 94 -23.93 3.29 7.96
CA ARG A 94 -23.98 1.97 7.31
C ARG A 94 -23.82 0.78 8.26
N TYR A 95 -23.20 0.98 9.43
CA TYR A 95 -22.89 -0.10 10.37
C TYR A 95 -23.58 0.08 11.72
N ARG A 96 -23.71 1.32 12.23
CA ARG A 96 -24.15 1.57 13.61
C ARG A 96 -25.48 0.91 14.01
N ASN A 97 -26.39 0.73 13.06
CA ASN A 97 -27.72 0.15 13.31
C ASN A 97 -27.80 -1.37 13.09
N LEU A 98 -26.72 -1.98 12.60
CA LEU A 98 -26.62 -3.43 12.38
C LEU A 98 -26.33 -4.15 13.69
N THR A 99 -26.77 -5.39 13.78
CA THR A 99 -26.26 -6.34 14.77
C THR A 99 -24.79 -6.66 14.51
N LEU A 100 -24.07 -7.19 15.50
CA LEU A 100 -22.67 -7.59 15.30
C LEU A 100 -22.54 -8.69 14.23
N LEU A 101 -23.54 -9.58 14.14
CA LEU A 101 -23.62 -10.61 13.11
C LEU A 101 -23.86 -10.01 11.71
N GLU A 102 -24.86 -9.14 11.57
CA GLU A 102 -25.16 -8.45 10.30
C GLU A 102 -23.98 -7.59 9.82
N ALA A 103 -23.33 -6.89 10.76
CA ALA A 103 -22.14 -6.11 10.50
C ALA A 103 -21.00 -7.00 9.97
N SER A 104 -20.81 -8.18 10.57
CA SER A 104 -19.80 -9.15 10.14
C SER A 104 -20.06 -9.68 8.74
N LEU A 105 -21.31 -10.07 8.43
CA LEU A 105 -21.70 -10.51 7.08
C LEU A 105 -21.48 -9.41 6.03
N ARG A 106 -21.76 -8.16 6.38
CA ARG A 106 -21.46 -7.03 5.48
C ARG A 106 -19.95 -6.80 5.34
N TYR A 107 -19.17 -7.06 6.39
CA TYR A 107 -17.74 -6.75 6.46
C TYR A 107 -16.90 -7.67 5.56
N VAL A 108 -17.07 -8.99 5.70
CA VAL A 108 -16.30 -10.01 4.98
C VAL A 108 -17.06 -10.64 3.81
N GLY A 109 -18.34 -10.29 3.64
CA GLY A 109 -19.23 -10.95 2.68
C GLY A 109 -19.76 -12.28 3.22
N GLU A 110 -19.85 -13.28 2.33
CA GLU A 110 -20.42 -14.61 2.64
C GLU A 110 -19.45 -15.52 3.43
N ASP A 111 -18.93 -15.03 4.55
CA ASP A 111 -18.27 -15.88 5.57
C ASP A 111 -19.16 -15.93 6.84
N PRO A 112 -20.05 -16.93 6.95
CA PRO A 112 -20.93 -17.07 8.10
C PRO A 112 -20.16 -17.39 9.39
N GLY A 113 -18.89 -17.80 9.32
CA GLY A 113 -18.04 -18.08 10.48
C GLY A 113 -17.46 -16.83 11.14
N HIS A 114 -17.36 -15.71 10.41
CA HIS A 114 -16.75 -14.49 10.91
C HIS A 114 -17.50 -13.90 12.11
N GLY A 115 -18.81 -13.70 12.00
CA GLY A 115 -19.63 -13.12 13.07
C GLY A 115 -19.55 -13.89 14.39
N PRO A 116 -19.78 -15.21 14.40
CA PRO A 116 -19.61 -16.04 15.60
C PRO A 116 -18.19 -15.95 16.20
N LYS A 117 -17.16 -15.90 15.36
CA LYS A 117 -15.77 -15.77 15.80
C LYS A 117 -15.50 -14.43 16.49
N ILE A 118 -15.96 -13.32 15.91
CA ILE A 118 -15.84 -11.98 16.51
C ILE A 118 -16.64 -11.87 17.81
N SER A 119 -17.86 -12.40 17.84
CA SER A 119 -18.69 -12.44 19.06
C SER A 119 -17.98 -13.19 20.19
N LYS A 120 -17.42 -14.39 19.91
CA LYS A 120 -16.65 -15.16 20.87
C LYS A 120 -15.40 -14.42 21.36
N MET A 121 -14.69 -13.73 20.46
CA MET A 121 -13.48 -12.95 20.82
C MET A 121 -13.77 -11.69 21.63
N SER A 122 -14.90 -11.02 21.36
CA SER A 122 -15.32 -9.78 22.04
C SER A 122 -16.13 -10.02 23.32
N ASN A 123 -16.60 -11.27 23.52
CA ASN A 123 -17.55 -11.65 24.57
C ASN A 123 -18.81 -10.77 24.54
N LEU A 124 -19.39 -10.61 23.35
CA LEU A 124 -20.62 -9.84 23.10
C LEU A 124 -21.65 -10.70 22.40
N ASP A 125 -22.93 -10.51 22.73
CA ASP A 125 -24.04 -11.16 22.03
C ASP A 125 -24.07 -10.72 20.55
N PRO A 126 -24.02 -11.66 19.59
CA PRO A 126 -24.00 -11.34 18.16
C PRO A 126 -25.24 -10.58 17.67
N ASN A 127 -26.35 -10.63 18.40
CA ASN A 127 -27.61 -9.94 18.07
C ASN A 127 -27.68 -8.49 18.59
N ARG A 128 -26.71 -8.06 19.39
CA ARG A 128 -26.62 -6.66 19.86
C ARG A 128 -26.32 -5.72 18.70
N LYS A 129 -26.98 -4.55 18.68
CA LYS A 129 -26.68 -3.49 17.70
C LYS A 129 -25.45 -2.69 18.11
N ILE A 130 -24.62 -2.30 17.13
CA ILE A 130 -23.39 -1.55 17.40
C ILE A 130 -23.66 -0.25 18.18
N ASN A 131 -24.71 0.50 17.85
CA ASN A 131 -25.06 1.76 18.52
C ASN A 131 -25.59 1.59 19.96
N THR A 132 -25.84 0.36 20.42
CA THR A 132 -26.28 0.07 21.79
C THR A 132 -25.12 -0.30 22.71
N LEU A 133 -23.92 -0.48 22.15
CA LEU A 133 -22.73 -0.82 22.93
C LEU A 133 -22.24 0.37 23.77
N SER A 134 -21.78 0.10 24.99
CA SER A 134 -20.96 1.07 25.74
C SER A 134 -19.64 1.34 25.01
N ASN A 135 -18.89 2.35 25.44
CA ASN A 135 -17.57 2.63 24.86
C ASN A 135 -16.61 1.44 25.03
N GLU A 136 -16.63 0.81 26.21
CA GLU A 136 -15.79 -0.35 26.55
C GLU A 136 -16.22 -1.59 25.77
N GLU A 137 -17.53 -1.78 25.55
CA GLU A 137 -18.04 -2.85 24.71
C GLU A 137 -17.66 -2.65 23.24
N PHE A 138 -17.83 -1.43 22.73
CA PHE A 138 -17.44 -1.06 21.38
C PHE A 138 -15.93 -1.24 21.18
N GLU A 139 -15.12 -0.94 22.19
CA GLU A 139 -13.69 -1.22 22.21
C GLU A 139 -13.36 -2.70 22.09
N ARG A 140 -13.99 -3.56 22.89
CA ARG A 140 -13.81 -5.00 22.77
C ARG A 140 -14.23 -5.51 21.38
N TYR A 141 -15.27 -4.92 20.80
CA TYR A 141 -15.75 -5.29 19.47
C TYR A 141 -14.71 -5.00 18.38
N TRP A 142 -14.21 -3.77 18.26
CA TRP A 142 -13.22 -3.48 17.22
C TRP A 142 -11.87 -4.16 17.49
N LYS A 143 -11.47 -4.37 18.75
CA LYS A 143 -10.26 -5.15 19.08
C LYS A 143 -10.37 -6.60 18.62
N ALA A 144 -11.56 -7.19 18.72
CA ALA A 144 -11.80 -8.55 18.23
C ALA A 144 -11.65 -8.64 16.70
N ILE A 145 -12.09 -7.62 15.96
CA ILE A 145 -11.88 -7.53 14.50
C ILE A 145 -10.39 -7.46 14.19
N GLU A 146 -9.64 -6.52 14.77
CA GLU A 146 -8.20 -6.38 14.53
C GLU A 146 -7.43 -7.66 14.89
N LYS A 147 -7.81 -8.31 16.00
CA LYS A 147 -7.22 -9.60 16.41
C LYS A 147 -7.51 -10.72 15.41
N ASN A 148 -8.71 -10.74 14.81
CA ASN A 148 -9.07 -11.71 13.79
C ASN A 148 -8.28 -11.51 12.49
N GLU A 149 -8.12 -10.25 12.07
CA GLU A 149 -7.34 -9.87 10.88
C GLU A 149 -5.85 -10.11 11.04
N ARG A 150 -5.39 -10.12 12.30
CA ARG A 150 -4.01 -10.33 12.75
C ARG A 150 -3.09 -9.18 12.32
N TRP A 151 -1.98 -9.05 13.04
CA TRP A 151 -0.94 -8.06 12.73
C TRP A 151 0.43 -8.74 12.74
N ASP A 152 0.58 -9.76 11.90
CA ASP A 152 1.86 -10.46 11.80
C ASP A 152 2.80 -9.62 10.94
N ILE A 153 3.92 -9.23 11.54
CA ILE A 153 4.98 -8.46 10.91
C ILE A 153 5.69 -9.35 9.88
N GLY A 154 5.92 -8.79 8.70
CA GLY A 154 6.70 -9.42 7.63
C GLY A 154 8.09 -8.81 7.54
N GLN A 155 8.53 -8.55 6.31
CA GLN A 155 9.83 -7.97 5.99
C GLN A 155 9.65 -6.56 5.41
N GLU A 156 10.55 -5.65 5.79
CA GLU A 156 10.67 -4.31 5.22
C GLU A 156 12.01 -4.17 4.50
N ASP A 157 11.94 -3.97 3.19
CA ASP A 157 13.12 -3.64 2.38
C ASP A 157 13.12 -2.13 2.14
N PHE A 158 14.08 -1.43 2.75
CA PHE A 158 14.30 -0.01 2.48
C PHE A 158 15.15 0.17 1.21
N ILE A 159 14.62 0.96 0.30
CA ILE A 159 15.24 1.31 -0.97
C ILE A 159 15.30 2.83 -1.03
N GLU A 160 16.50 3.34 -0.85
CA GLU A 160 16.79 4.75 -1.07
C GLU A 160 16.59 5.11 -2.55
N LYS A 161 15.93 6.24 -2.80
CA LYS A 161 15.61 6.66 -4.16
C LYS A 161 16.81 7.29 -4.84
N TRP A 162 17.17 6.78 -6.01
CA TRP A 162 18.19 7.40 -6.87
C TRP A 162 17.52 8.23 -7.97
N ILE A 163 18.18 9.32 -8.37
CA ILE A 163 17.68 10.22 -9.42
C ILE A 163 18.64 10.27 -10.61
N ILE A 164 18.10 10.52 -11.79
CA ILE A 164 18.90 10.76 -12.99
C ILE A 164 19.04 12.26 -13.17
N SER A 165 20.27 12.77 -13.16
CA SER A 165 20.56 14.19 -13.42
C SER A 165 21.00 14.45 -14.87
N GLY A 166 21.73 13.50 -15.46
CA GLY A 166 22.33 13.66 -16.79
C GLY A 166 22.28 12.41 -17.66
N VAL A 167 22.59 12.58 -18.95
CA VAL A 167 22.67 11.51 -19.95
C VAL A 167 23.81 11.76 -20.94
N HIS A 168 24.46 10.68 -21.35
CA HIS A 168 25.30 10.68 -22.55
C HIS A 168 24.50 10.19 -23.76
N LYS A 169 24.63 10.89 -24.89
CA LYS A 169 23.97 10.54 -26.14
C LYS A 169 24.98 10.26 -27.24
N LYS A 170 24.72 9.22 -28.03
CA LYS A 170 25.46 8.92 -29.26
C LYS A 170 24.45 8.81 -30.40
N ARG A 171 24.61 9.64 -31.43
CA ARG A 171 23.68 9.72 -32.58
C ARG A 171 22.21 9.87 -32.16
N GLY A 172 21.95 10.73 -31.16
CA GLY A 172 20.61 10.98 -30.63
C GLY A 172 20.07 9.91 -29.66
N VAL A 173 20.77 8.78 -29.48
CA VAL A 173 20.36 7.70 -28.59
C VAL A 173 21.09 7.81 -27.26
N ILE A 174 20.33 7.81 -26.15
CA ILE A 174 20.90 7.73 -24.80
C ILE A 174 21.49 6.34 -24.60
N PHE A 175 22.75 6.27 -24.17
CA PHE A 175 23.42 5.00 -23.86
C PHE A 175 23.86 4.89 -22.39
N GLU A 176 24.02 6.02 -21.70
CA GLU A 176 24.32 6.09 -20.27
C GLU A 176 23.52 7.19 -19.57
N TYR A 177 23.25 6.95 -18.29
CA TYR A 177 22.55 7.86 -17.38
C TYR A 177 23.47 8.18 -16.20
N LEU A 178 23.57 9.47 -15.84
CA LEU A 178 24.21 9.91 -14.61
C LEU A 178 23.20 9.76 -13.48
N VAL A 179 23.43 8.77 -12.63
CA VAL A 179 22.58 8.43 -11.50
C VAL A 179 23.21 9.01 -10.24
N GLN A 180 22.49 9.93 -9.60
CA GLN A 180 22.90 10.50 -8.32
C GLN A 180 22.44 9.59 -7.20
N LYS A 181 23.42 9.12 -6.42
CA LYS A 181 23.22 8.47 -5.13
C LYS A 181 23.61 9.47 -4.03
N PRO A 182 23.25 9.24 -2.75
CA PRO A 182 23.59 10.20 -1.70
C PRO A 182 25.08 10.41 -1.46
N LYS A 183 25.92 9.44 -1.83
CA LYS A 183 27.37 9.45 -1.56
C LYS A 183 28.21 9.69 -2.82
N GLU A 184 27.65 9.47 -4.00
CA GLU A 184 28.37 9.53 -5.26
C GLU A 184 27.40 9.63 -6.44
N ASP A 185 27.87 10.26 -7.50
CA ASP A 185 27.23 10.22 -8.80
C ASP A 185 27.92 9.13 -9.63
N ILE A 186 27.15 8.25 -10.26
CA ILE A 186 27.68 7.18 -11.10
C ILE A 186 27.11 7.22 -12.51
N TRP A 187 27.95 6.95 -13.49
CA TRP A 187 27.50 6.67 -14.85
C TRP A 187 27.02 5.23 -14.94
N MET A 188 25.82 5.05 -15.46
CA MET A 188 25.18 3.76 -15.56
C MET A 188 24.69 3.49 -16.97
N LYS A 189 25.02 2.32 -17.50
CA LYS A 189 24.53 1.87 -18.80
C LYS A 189 23.01 1.76 -18.82
N LYS A 190 22.44 1.99 -19.99
CA LYS A 190 21.00 2.02 -20.21
C LYS A 190 20.26 0.77 -19.71
N GLU A 191 20.81 -0.41 -19.92
CA GLU A 191 20.20 -1.67 -19.50
C GLU A 191 20.08 -1.73 -17.97
N ALA A 192 21.17 -1.43 -17.26
CA ALA A 192 21.20 -1.42 -15.79
C ALA A 192 20.26 -0.35 -15.21
N ALA A 193 20.27 0.86 -15.79
CA ALA A 193 19.37 1.93 -15.36
C ALA A 193 17.90 1.55 -15.57
N THR A 194 17.59 0.87 -16.69
CA THR A 194 16.22 0.44 -16.99
C THR A 194 15.75 -0.67 -16.02
N SER A 195 16.62 -1.62 -15.66
CA SER A 195 16.30 -2.62 -14.63
C SER A 195 16.01 -1.96 -13.28
N LEU A 196 16.85 -1.02 -12.84
CA LEU A 196 16.63 -0.30 -11.58
C LEU A 196 15.37 0.58 -11.61
N ALA A 197 15.01 1.13 -12.77
CA ALA A 197 13.74 1.86 -12.93
C ALA A 197 12.53 0.91 -12.85
N ASN A 198 12.61 -0.28 -13.44
CA ASN A 198 11.56 -1.32 -13.32
C ASN A 198 11.37 -1.77 -11.86
N GLU A 199 12.46 -1.90 -11.11
CA GLU A 199 12.45 -2.24 -9.68
C GLU A 199 11.96 -1.07 -8.80
N GLY A 200 11.83 0.13 -9.36
CA GLY A 200 11.46 1.34 -8.63
C GLY A 200 12.60 1.99 -7.83
N ARG A 201 13.84 1.50 -7.98
CA ARG A 201 15.05 2.04 -7.33
C ARG A 201 15.53 3.33 -7.99
N LEU A 202 15.33 3.44 -9.31
CA LEU A 202 15.69 4.62 -10.09
C LEU A 202 14.46 5.43 -10.48
N HIS A 203 14.49 6.73 -10.18
CA HIS A 203 13.40 7.63 -10.49
C HIS A 203 13.37 8.03 -11.97
N ALA A 204 12.69 7.23 -12.78
CA ALA A 204 12.41 7.57 -14.16
C ALA A 204 11.14 6.87 -14.65
N ILE A 205 10.51 7.45 -15.66
CA ILE A 205 9.46 6.81 -16.42
C ILE A 205 10.09 5.94 -17.49
N ILE A 206 9.75 4.66 -17.48
CA ILE A 206 10.09 3.73 -18.55
C ILE A 206 9.09 3.93 -19.68
N VAL A 207 9.60 4.19 -20.88
CA VAL A 207 8.81 4.33 -22.10
C VAL A 207 9.10 3.15 -22.99
N HIS A 208 8.05 2.43 -23.39
CA HIS A 208 8.11 1.35 -24.36
C HIS A 208 7.88 1.89 -25.77
N LEU A 209 8.83 1.63 -26.66
CA LEU A 209 8.76 1.99 -28.07
C LEU A 209 8.06 0.88 -28.86
N LYS A 210 7.46 1.24 -30.00
CA LYS A 210 6.77 0.27 -30.89
C LYS A 210 7.68 -0.85 -31.42
N ASN A 211 8.98 -0.61 -31.48
CA ASN A 211 9.98 -1.60 -31.93
C ASN A 211 10.48 -2.52 -30.81
N GLY A 212 9.84 -2.51 -29.63
CA GLY A 212 10.24 -3.32 -28.47
C GLY A 212 11.37 -2.70 -27.63
N GLY A 213 11.98 -1.59 -28.07
CA GLY A 213 12.98 -0.88 -27.28
C GLY A 213 12.36 -0.13 -26.10
N THR A 214 13.18 0.15 -25.08
CA THR A 214 12.80 1.01 -23.95
C THR A 214 13.73 2.21 -23.84
N TYR A 215 13.28 3.28 -23.21
CA TYR A 215 14.14 4.35 -22.72
C TYR A 215 13.57 4.98 -21.44
N LEU A 216 14.43 5.68 -20.70
CA LEU A 216 14.04 6.38 -19.49
C LEU A 216 13.81 7.85 -19.80
N ARG A 217 12.78 8.44 -19.20
CA ARG A 217 12.56 9.89 -19.20
C ARG A 217 12.21 10.39 -17.80
N PRO A 218 12.35 11.69 -17.54
CA PRO A 218 11.85 12.29 -16.32
C PRO A 218 10.32 12.15 -16.20
N GLU A 219 9.80 12.25 -14.98
CA GLU A 219 8.35 12.39 -14.77
C GLU A 219 7.81 13.67 -15.42
N TYR A 220 6.53 13.64 -15.77
CA TYR A 220 5.87 14.83 -16.33
C TYR A 220 6.00 16.01 -15.36
N GLY A 221 6.39 17.18 -15.89
CA GLY A 221 6.61 18.40 -15.09
C GLY A 221 7.97 18.49 -14.39
N THR A 222 8.86 17.51 -14.56
CA THR A 222 10.24 17.57 -14.04
C THR A 222 11.23 18.01 -15.13
N LYS A 223 12.41 18.51 -14.72
CA LYS A 223 13.45 18.95 -15.66
C LYS A 223 13.89 17.79 -16.55
N PRO A 224 14.10 18.02 -17.87
CA PRO A 224 14.78 17.07 -18.75
C PRO A 224 16.13 16.64 -18.18
N PHE A 225 16.55 15.42 -18.48
CA PHE A 225 17.92 15.00 -18.19
C PHE A 225 18.90 15.89 -18.96
N GLU A 226 19.91 16.39 -18.27
CA GLU A 226 20.96 17.21 -18.86
C GLU A 226 21.77 16.36 -19.85
N VAL A 227 22.00 16.86 -21.06
CA VAL A 227 22.89 16.17 -22.00
C VAL A 227 24.31 16.59 -21.66
N ILE A 228 25.08 15.65 -21.11
CA ILE A 228 26.49 15.85 -20.81
C ILE A 228 27.27 15.33 -22.02
N THR A 229 28.22 16.11 -22.52
CA THR A 229 29.01 15.81 -23.73
C THR A 229 30.43 15.45 -23.38
#